data_AF-A0A921YKD5-F1
#
_entry.id   AF-A0A921YKD5-F1
#
_cell.length_a   1.000
_cell.length_b   1.000
_cell.length_c   1.000
_cell.angle_alpha   90.00
_cell.angle_beta   90.00
_cell.angle_gamma   90.00
#
_symmetry.space_group_name_H-M   'P 1'
#
loop_
_entity.id
_entity.type
_entity.pdbx_description
1 polymer ?
#
loop_
_entity_poly.entity_id
_entity_poly.type
_entity_poly.pdbx_seq_one_letter_code
_entity_poly.pdbx_strand_id
1 'polypeptide(L)'
;MEDNEARAACLIPLQTYDSATVERRSSSDHHAMESKTEPLSQDPETPRTKVDLDTILVEELGQFGRFQLRTLCLTMIAVVFSAFHAEYVFTTARINTRCLIPECEDQSTAVYSPDWILNAVPATTSGFDNCNRYNNRTTYVNTTDSCPANLFDTNTVISCRQYVYENQLTVVYDYDLACDEWRRTLIGFVRTFGTLAALPITGYISDRWGRRFALALNAFNTSWVGLARYWAGTYLGFTISQFVEAMLGGGVFSCTFILVQELVGPKYRTIAGAILTTGFAVGQVFMGFIAWGVPAWRPLTLVLYIPQLITIIYFWLVPESVRWLMSKGRYAESEAILKNVARINGKVLSDKSLEALRHTAEEEKKRQEAEKEIKKNEPWLIVLVFRHKRILLRCMVSPVWWVTTTLVYYGLTINAVNMSGNQYINYVAVAAAEIPGFWLAVLLIGRIGRKPVLIGGYWMCAACQIGYIFMPDGMYAVSLTVYVIGKIAIATVVTSIYMYTTEIYPTRYRHNLFAFSSMIGRIGSIVAPLTPAIGASTIEELPFILFAGFALVSGALVFLTPETMGTKLPDTMEEASAIGLEKKLASNTH
;
A
#
# COMPACT_ATOMS: atom_id res chain seq x y z
N MET A 1 -41.90 -30.85 39.06
CA MET A 1 -40.73 -30.01 39.36
C MET A 1 -40.22 -29.56 38.00
N GLU A 2 -40.89 -28.55 37.43
CA GLU A 2 -40.46 -27.13 37.48
C GLU A 2 -39.21 -26.95 36.59
N ASP A 3 -39.14 -26.08 35.57
CA ASP A 3 -39.91 -24.87 35.28
C ASP A 3 -39.69 -24.43 33.81
N ASN A 4 -40.73 -23.84 33.21
CA ASN A 4 -40.84 -22.65 32.31
C ASN A 4 -39.66 -22.19 31.44
N GLU A 5 -39.78 -21.54 30.27
CA GLU A 5 -40.78 -20.96 29.35
C GLU A 5 -39.90 -20.28 28.26
N ALA A 6 -40.28 -19.80 27.08
CA ALA A 6 -41.34 -19.99 26.11
C ALA A 6 -40.86 -19.18 24.89
N ARG A 7 -40.90 -19.78 23.70
CA ARG A 7 -40.80 -19.08 22.41
C ARG A 7 -42.21 -19.04 21.83
N ALA A 8 -42.71 -17.86 21.48
CA ALA A 8 -43.92 -17.74 20.67
C ALA A 8 -43.76 -16.65 19.60
N ALA A 9 -43.91 -17.10 18.36
CA ALA A 9 -44.08 -16.30 17.16
C ALA A 9 -45.50 -15.71 17.12
N CYS A 10 -45.68 -14.60 16.41
CA CYS A 10 -47.01 -14.14 16.01
C CYS A 10 -47.04 -13.76 14.53
N LEU A 11 -48.06 -14.29 13.86
CA LEU A 11 -48.42 -14.22 12.45
C LEU A 11 -49.10 -12.88 12.11
N ILE A 12 -48.97 -12.42 10.85
CA ILE A 12 -49.85 -11.40 10.24
C ILE A 12 -50.29 -11.94 8.86
N PRO A 13 -51.59 -11.86 8.50
CA PRO A 13 -52.13 -12.55 7.33
C PRO A 13 -52.07 -11.72 6.04
N LEU A 14 -52.02 -12.45 4.92
CA LEU A 14 -52.16 -11.98 3.54
C LEU A 14 -53.62 -11.63 3.23
N GLN A 15 -53.85 -10.48 2.59
CA GLN A 15 -55.11 -10.18 1.92
C GLN A 15 -54.86 -9.71 0.48
N THR A 16 -55.62 -10.33 -0.41
CA THR A 16 -55.59 -10.25 -1.88
C THR A 16 -56.21 -8.95 -2.39
N TYR A 17 -55.60 -8.41 -3.45
CA TYR A 17 -56.15 -7.33 -4.28
C TYR A 17 -57.34 -7.82 -5.08
N ASP A 18 -58.43 -7.06 -5.09
CA ASP A 18 -59.49 -7.19 -6.09
C ASP A 18 -59.94 -5.79 -6.57
N SER A 19 -60.21 -5.72 -7.86
CA SER A 19 -60.46 -4.54 -8.68
C SER A 19 -61.94 -4.13 -8.71
N ALA A 20 -62.25 -2.84 -8.55
CA ALA A 20 -63.50 -2.25 -9.08
C ALA A 20 -63.40 -0.72 -9.23
N THR A 21 -63.55 -0.26 -10.47
CA THR A 21 -63.93 1.10 -10.91
C THR A 21 -65.31 1.53 -10.41
N VAL A 22 -65.57 2.84 -10.22
CA VAL A 22 -66.77 3.60 -10.67
C VAL A 22 -66.71 5.09 -10.24
N GLU A 23 -66.77 5.94 -11.28
CA GLU A 23 -67.44 7.25 -11.49
C GLU A 23 -67.35 8.50 -10.58
N ARG A 24 -67.23 9.63 -11.31
CA ARG A 24 -67.43 11.04 -10.92
C ARG A 24 -68.86 11.33 -10.47
N ARG A 25 -69.01 12.25 -9.50
CA ARG A 25 -70.11 13.26 -9.48
C ARG A 25 -69.73 14.52 -8.70
N SER A 26 -70.20 15.63 -9.23
CA SER A 26 -70.05 17.04 -8.83
C SER A 26 -71.03 17.49 -7.73
N SER A 27 -70.84 18.74 -7.26
CA SER A 27 -71.77 19.69 -6.59
C SER A 27 -71.51 19.87 -5.08
N SER A 28 -70.88 20.98 -4.66
CA SER A 28 -71.47 22.28 -4.27
C SER A 28 -72.01 22.30 -2.83
N ASP A 29 -71.40 23.15 -1.99
CA ASP A 29 -72.05 24.16 -1.13
C ASP A 29 -71.41 24.38 0.25
N HIS A 30 -71.12 25.67 0.49
CA HIS A 30 -71.07 26.44 1.74
C HIS A 30 -70.79 25.76 3.09
N HIS A 31 -69.70 26.18 3.75
CA HIS A 31 -69.81 27.15 4.85
C HIS A 31 -68.44 27.68 5.30
N ALA A 32 -68.39 29.00 5.49
CA ALA A 32 -67.28 29.75 6.01
C ALA A 32 -67.11 29.52 7.52
N MET A 33 -65.88 29.38 7.98
CA MET A 33 -65.48 29.70 9.35
C MET A 33 -64.06 30.30 9.31
N GLU A 34 -64.00 31.62 9.38
CA GLU A 34 -62.76 32.38 9.52
C GLU A 34 -62.08 32.04 10.85
N SER A 35 -60.90 31.44 10.77
CA SER A 35 -59.91 31.43 11.84
C SER A 35 -58.78 32.37 11.43
N LYS A 36 -58.68 33.53 12.09
CA LYS A 36 -57.59 34.48 11.94
C LYS A 36 -56.27 33.82 12.34
N THR A 37 -55.43 33.50 11.37
CA THR A 37 -54.02 33.14 11.58
C THR A 37 -53.19 34.41 11.36
N GLU A 38 -52.58 34.92 12.43
CA GLU A 38 -51.53 35.93 12.32
C GLU A 38 -50.38 35.39 11.45
N PRO A 39 -49.86 36.16 10.48
CA PRO A 39 -48.70 35.73 9.74
C PRO A 39 -47.47 35.83 10.64
N LEU A 40 -46.88 34.67 10.97
CA LEU A 40 -45.52 34.58 11.49
C LEU A 40 -44.62 35.46 10.62
N SER A 41 -43.98 36.45 11.23
CA SER A 41 -42.92 37.24 10.61
C SER A 41 -41.83 36.28 10.15
N GLN A 42 -41.76 36.06 8.83
CA GLN A 42 -40.57 35.54 8.18
C GLN A 42 -39.51 36.64 8.28
N ASP A 43 -38.66 36.54 9.30
CA ASP A 43 -37.34 37.18 9.22
C ASP A 43 -36.69 36.68 7.92
N PRO A 44 -36.18 37.57 7.06
CA PRO A 44 -35.51 37.16 5.84
C PRO A 44 -34.27 36.38 6.26
N GLU A 45 -34.29 35.06 6.04
CA GLU A 45 -33.08 34.25 6.06
C GLU A 45 -32.12 34.84 5.02
N THR A 46 -31.21 35.70 5.48
CA THR A 46 -29.94 35.91 4.80
C THR A 46 -29.41 34.53 4.44
N PRO A 47 -29.03 34.26 3.18
CA PRO A 47 -28.54 32.95 2.79
C PRO A 47 -27.37 32.62 3.71
N ARG A 48 -27.60 31.71 4.68
CA ARG A 48 -26.55 31.31 5.62
C ARG A 48 -25.50 30.62 4.77
N THR A 49 -24.42 31.33 4.48
CA THR A 49 -23.28 30.78 3.75
C THR A 49 -22.85 29.52 4.49
N LYS A 50 -22.94 28.36 3.83
CA LYS A 50 -22.44 27.11 4.41
C LYS A 50 -20.94 27.27 4.61
N VAL A 51 -20.52 27.40 5.87
CA VAL A 51 -19.11 27.48 6.24
C VAL A 51 -18.66 26.07 6.57
N ASP A 52 -17.94 25.44 5.65
CA ASP A 52 -17.25 24.19 5.90
C ASP A 52 -15.84 24.43 6.48
N LEU A 53 -15.20 23.36 6.97
CA LEU A 53 -13.86 23.47 7.53
C LEU A 53 -12.86 23.99 6.50
N ASP A 54 -13.04 23.63 5.24
CA ASP A 54 -12.14 24.04 4.16
C ASP A 54 -12.27 25.56 3.91
N THR A 55 -13.46 26.13 4.04
CA THR A 55 -13.75 27.58 3.99
C THR A 55 -12.97 28.31 5.08
N ILE A 56 -13.03 27.83 6.33
CA ILE A 56 -12.27 28.43 7.45
C ILE A 56 -10.76 28.31 7.24
N LEU A 57 -10.29 27.18 6.73
CA LEU A 57 -8.86 27.00 6.38
C LEU A 57 -8.42 27.96 5.27
N VAL A 58 -9.30 28.30 4.33
CA VAL A 58 -9.01 29.19 3.21
C VAL A 58 -9.07 30.66 3.63
N GLU A 59 -10.14 31.05 4.31
CA GLU A 59 -10.52 32.46 4.50
C GLU A 59 -9.95 33.04 5.80
N GLU A 60 -9.82 32.24 6.87
CA GLU A 60 -9.46 32.75 8.19
C GLU A 60 -8.08 32.26 8.68
N LEU A 61 -7.83 30.96 8.61
CA LEU A 61 -6.62 30.35 9.21
C LEU A 61 -5.40 30.33 8.29
N GLY A 62 -5.61 30.53 6.99
CA GLY A 62 -4.61 30.37 5.94
C GLY A 62 -4.38 28.90 5.58
N GLN A 63 -4.32 28.62 4.27
CA GLN A 63 -4.30 27.26 3.74
C GLN A 63 -3.02 26.47 4.10
N PHE A 64 -1.92 27.16 4.41
CA PHE A 64 -0.67 26.58 4.89
C PHE A 64 0.14 27.60 5.71
N GLY A 65 0.26 27.40 7.02
CA GLY A 65 0.98 28.29 7.94
C GLY A 65 2.04 27.56 8.77
N ARG A 66 2.58 28.25 9.77
CA ARG A 66 3.64 27.72 10.66
C ARG A 66 3.19 26.48 11.43
N PHE A 67 1.92 26.42 11.81
CA PHE A 67 1.35 25.25 12.49
C PHE A 67 1.38 24.02 11.58
N GLN A 68 0.87 24.15 10.35
CA GLN A 68 0.83 23.07 9.38
C GLN A 68 2.24 22.60 9.01
N LEU A 69 3.19 23.53 8.82
CA LEU A 69 4.59 23.20 8.55
C LEU A 69 5.22 22.42 9.72
N ARG A 70 5.03 22.86 10.96
CA ARG A 70 5.53 22.16 12.16
C ARG A 70 4.97 20.74 12.23
N THR A 71 3.66 20.59 12.05
CA THR A 71 3.02 19.27 12.08
C THR A 71 3.53 18.39 10.94
N LEU A 72 3.67 18.93 9.73
CA LEU A 72 4.24 18.22 8.58
C LEU A 72 5.66 17.71 8.88
N CYS A 73 6.55 18.57 9.38
CA CYS A 73 7.92 18.19 9.74
C CYS A 73 7.96 17.10 10.83
N LEU A 74 7.12 17.20 11.86
CA LEU A 74 7.02 16.16 12.89
C LEU A 74 6.54 14.84 12.27
N THR A 75 5.45 14.87 11.53
CA THR A 75 4.90 13.66 10.90
C THR A 75 5.82 13.04 9.84
N MET A 76 6.70 13.84 9.22
CA MET A 76 7.68 13.36 8.25
C MET A 76 8.65 12.33 8.84
N ILE A 77 9.08 12.53 10.08
CA ILE A 77 9.98 11.58 10.76
C ILE A 77 9.28 10.23 10.95
N ALA A 78 7.98 10.22 11.31
CA ALA A 78 7.21 8.99 11.42
C ALA A 78 7.02 8.29 10.06
N VAL A 79 6.89 9.05 8.98
CA VAL A 79 6.83 8.52 7.61
C VAL A 79 8.16 7.89 7.20
N VAL A 80 9.29 8.55 7.50
CA VAL A 80 10.63 8.00 7.28
C VAL A 80 10.81 6.69 8.04
N PHE A 81 10.41 6.63 9.31
CA PHE A 81 10.46 5.39 10.10
C PHE A 81 9.53 4.31 9.57
N SER A 82 8.35 4.66 9.04
CA SER A 82 7.47 3.68 8.41
C SER A 82 8.09 3.04 7.16
N ALA A 83 9.06 3.67 6.51
CA ALA A 83 9.78 3.06 5.41
C ALA A 83 10.76 1.95 5.87
N PHE A 84 11.19 1.99 7.14
CA PHE A 84 12.10 0.99 7.69
C PHE A 84 11.44 -0.38 7.80
N HIS A 85 10.11 -0.48 7.65
CA HIS A 85 9.40 -1.75 7.53
C HIS A 85 9.88 -2.64 6.35
N ALA A 86 10.62 -2.10 5.39
CA ALA A 86 11.23 -2.91 4.33
C ALA A 86 12.59 -3.53 4.74
N GLU A 87 12.99 -3.48 6.02
CA GLU A 87 14.27 -4.02 6.52
C GLU A 87 14.42 -5.52 6.27
N TYR A 88 13.30 -6.24 6.19
CA TYR A 88 13.32 -7.68 5.97
C TYR A 88 14.11 -8.05 4.71
N VAL A 89 14.09 -7.20 3.66
CA VAL A 89 14.81 -7.40 2.41
C VAL A 89 16.32 -7.63 2.65
N PHE A 90 16.91 -6.94 3.63
CA PHE A 90 18.31 -7.14 4.02
C PHE A 90 18.46 -8.25 5.05
N THR A 91 17.58 -8.33 6.06
CA THR A 91 17.71 -9.38 7.09
C THR A 91 17.51 -10.79 6.55
N THR A 92 16.78 -10.94 5.45
CA THR A 92 16.56 -12.21 4.73
C THR A 92 17.31 -12.26 3.40
N ALA A 93 18.30 -11.39 3.19
CA ALA A 93 19.11 -11.39 1.98
C ALA A 93 19.78 -12.76 1.81
N ARG A 94 19.87 -13.21 0.54
CA ARG A 94 20.52 -14.48 0.21
C ARG A 94 21.99 -14.39 0.59
N ILE A 95 22.50 -15.45 1.20
CA ILE A 95 23.93 -15.64 1.44
C ILE A 95 24.38 -16.69 0.43
N ASN A 96 25.53 -16.50 -0.22
CA ASN A 96 26.07 -17.57 -1.03
C ASN A 96 26.53 -18.71 -0.12
N THR A 97 26.14 -19.92 -0.46
CA THR A 97 26.41 -21.12 0.33
C THR A 97 27.08 -22.14 -0.54
N ARG A 98 27.89 -23.01 0.05
CA ARG A 98 28.34 -24.22 -0.62
C ARG A 98 28.06 -25.43 0.25
N CYS A 99 28.15 -26.58 -0.38
CA CYS A 99 28.01 -27.86 0.30
C CYS A 99 29.23 -28.10 1.19
N LEU A 100 29.01 -28.56 2.42
CA LEU A 100 30.06 -29.15 3.23
C LEU A 100 30.48 -30.47 2.57
N ILE A 101 31.79 -30.71 2.48
CA ILE A 101 32.36 -31.92 1.87
C ILE A 101 33.07 -32.76 2.94
N PRO A 102 32.36 -33.69 3.62
CA PRO A 102 32.95 -34.50 4.70
C PRO A 102 34.14 -35.36 4.25
N GLU A 103 34.26 -35.63 2.95
CA GLU A 103 35.37 -36.35 2.36
C GLU A 103 36.69 -35.56 2.41
N CYS A 104 36.61 -34.23 2.59
CA CYS A 104 37.76 -33.33 2.48
C CYS A 104 37.91 -32.33 3.64
N GLU A 105 36.88 -32.13 4.45
CA GLU A 105 36.89 -31.12 5.52
C GLU A 105 35.86 -31.41 6.62
N ASP A 106 36.11 -30.84 7.79
CA ASP A 106 35.16 -30.77 8.90
C ASP A 106 34.52 -29.38 8.98
N GLN A 107 33.34 -29.29 9.61
CA GLN A 107 32.59 -28.04 9.78
C GLN A 107 33.41 -26.92 10.46
N SER A 108 34.33 -27.28 11.37
CA SER A 108 35.15 -26.32 12.13
C SER A 108 36.32 -25.73 11.33
N THR A 109 36.78 -26.43 10.29
CA THR A 109 37.93 -26.03 9.47
C THR A 109 37.50 -25.58 8.06
N ALA A 110 36.22 -25.69 7.74
CA ALA A 110 35.69 -25.40 6.42
C ALA A 110 35.85 -23.92 6.03
N VAL A 111 36.49 -23.68 4.89
CA VAL A 111 36.68 -22.35 4.30
C VAL A 111 35.66 -22.17 3.17
N TYR A 112 35.01 -21.01 3.04
CA TYR A 112 33.93 -20.85 2.06
C TYR A 112 34.34 -21.12 0.59
N SER A 113 35.52 -20.70 0.14
CA SER A 113 35.95 -20.94 -1.26
C SER A 113 37.38 -21.51 -1.28
N PRO A 114 37.54 -22.83 -1.09
CA PRO A 114 38.83 -23.49 -1.20
C PRO A 114 39.18 -23.78 -2.67
N ASP A 115 40.47 -23.83 -3.00
CA ASP A 115 40.94 -24.03 -4.38
C ASP A 115 40.44 -25.34 -5.03
N TRP A 116 40.14 -26.35 -4.22
CA TRP A 116 39.67 -27.66 -4.67
C TRP A 116 38.15 -27.75 -4.87
N ILE A 117 37.37 -26.70 -4.61
CA ILE A 117 35.89 -26.80 -4.56
C ILE A 117 35.27 -27.33 -5.85
N LEU A 118 35.83 -26.96 -7.00
CA LEU A 118 35.35 -27.39 -8.32
C LEU A 118 35.58 -28.89 -8.60
N ASN A 119 36.39 -29.57 -7.78
CA ASN A 119 36.51 -31.01 -7.82
C ASN A 119 35.26 -31.71 -7.23
N ALA A 120 34.61 -31.08 -6.25
CA ALA A 120 33.52 -31.66 -5.47
C ALA A 120 32.14 -31.07 -5.82
N VAL A 121 32.10 -29.88 -6.42
CA VAL A 121 30.88 -29.14 -6.72
C VAL A 121 30.87 -28.71 -8.19
N PRO A 122 29.72 -28.83 -8.91
CA PRO A 122 29.62 -28.37 -10.28
C PRO A 122 29.95 -26.89 -10.45
N ALA A 123 30.61 -26.54 -11.56
CA ALA A 123 30.84 -25.14 -11.94
C ALA A 123 29.54 -24.50 -12.44
N THR A 124 29.35 -23.22 -12.12
CA THR A 124 28.26 -22.36 -12.62
C THR A 124 28.86 -21.16 -13.36
N THR A 125 28.02 -20.38 -14.06
CA THR A 125 28.44 -19.14 -14.75
C THR A 125 29.07 -18.11 -13.80
N SER A 126 28.70 -18.15 -12.52
CA SER A 126 29.13 -17.23 -11.47
C SER A 126 30.12 -17.84 -10.45
N GLY A 127 30.53 -19.10 -10.64
CA GLY A 127 31.45 -19.79 -9.74
C GLY A 127 31.17 -21.29 -9.65
N PHE A 128 30.57 -21.71 -8.54
CA PHE A 128 30.19 -23.10 -8.28
C PHE A 128 28.73 -23.19 -7.80
N ASP A 129 28.14 -24.39 -7.88
CA ASP A 129 26.75 -24.65 -7.46
C ASP A 129 26.62 -24.53 -5.94
N ASN A 130 25.60 -23.78 -5.49
CA ASN A 130 25.41 -23.49 -4.08
C ASN A 130 24.73 -24.62 -3.30
N CYS A 131 24.03 -25.51 -4.00
CA CYS A 131 23.04 -26.42 -3.44
C CYS A 131 23.23 -27.89 -3.80
N ASN A 132 24.05 -28.17 -4.81
CA ASN A 132 24.35 -29.51 -5.26
C ASN A 132 25.85 -29.80 -5.24
N ARG A 133 26.20 -31.07 -5.03
CA ARG A 133 27.59 -31.57 -5.08
C ARG A 133 27.67 -32.86 -5.88
N TYR A 134 28.87 -33.20 -6.34
CA TYR A 134 29.13 -34.51 -6.92
C TYR A 134 29.04 -35.61 -5.87
N ASN A 135 28.58 -36.79 -6.28
CA ASN A 135 28.52 -37.95 -5.40
C ASN A 135 29.94 -38.46 -5.09
N ASN A 136 30.12 -39.19 -4.00
CA ASN A 136 31.42 -39.78 -3.68
C ASN A 136 31.62 -41.13 -4.41
N ARG A 137 32.82 -41.33 -4.97
CA ARG A 137 33.25 -42.62 -5.59
C ARG A 137 33.72 -43.63 -4.57
N THR A 138 34.27 -43.15 -3.45
CA THR A 138 34.87 -43.99 -2.41
C THR A 138 34.32 -43.61 -1.04
N THR A 139 34.12 -44.62 -0.20
CA THR A 139 33.76 -44.49 1.22
C THR A 139 34.98 -44.27 2.12
N TYR A 140 36.18 -44.24 1.54
CA TYR A 140 37.44 -44.18 2.28
C TYR A 140 37.91 -42.73 2.44
N VAL A 141 37.84 -42.23 3.67
CA VAL A 141 38.36 -40.92 4.07
C VAL A 141 39.89 -41.02 4.17
N ASN A 142 40.60 -40.71 3.09
CA ASN A 142 42.02 -40.43 3.21
C ASN A 142 42.16 -38.98 3.66
N THR A 143 42.53 -38.79 4.92
CA THR A 143 43.02 -37.52 5.47
C THR A 143 44.37 -37.17 4.85
N THR A 144 44.37 -36.86 3.56
CA THR A 144 45.47 -36.15 2.91
C THR A 144 45.16 -34.66 2.94
N ASP A 145 46.17 -33.81 3.14
CA ASP A 145 46.07 -32.34 3.07
C ASP A 145 45.58 -31.79 1.71
N SER A 146 45.20 -32.67 0.78
CA SER A 146 44.68 -32.36 -0.55
C SER A 146 43.34 -33.07 -0.79
N CYS A 147 42.37 -32.38 -1.40
CA CYS A 147 41.07 -32.91 -1.81
C CYS A 147 41.04 -33.17 -3.34
N PRO A 148 41.47 -34.36 -3.80
CA PRO A 148 41.58 -34.68 -5.23
C PRO A 148 40.22 -35.01 -5.88
N ALA A 149 40.10 -34.72 -7.17
CA ALA A 149 38.90 -34.97 -7.97
C ALA A 149 38.51 -36.46 -8.12
N ASN A 150 39.43 -37.39 -7.90
CA ASN A 150 39.16 -38.83 -7.99
C ASN A 150 38.23 -39.35 -6.87
N LEU A 151 38.04 -38.57 -5.80
CA LEU A 151 37.10 -38.88 -4.72
C LEU A 151 35.63 -38.74 -5.16
N PHE A 152 35.37 -37.99 -6.24
CA PHE A 152 34.03 -37.63 -6.66
C PHE A 152 33.65 -38.25 -8.01
N ASP A 153 32.37 -38.60 -8.13
CA ASP A 153 31.77 -39.03 -9.38
C ASP A 153 31.08 -37.85 -10.05
N THR A 154 31.74 -37.26 -11.03
CA THR A 154 31.25 -36.09 -11.77
C THR A 154 30.00 -36.38 -12.61
N ASN A 155 29.64 -37.66 -12.79
CA ASN A 155 28.44 -38.07 -13.53
C ASN A 155 27.16 -38.04 -12.68
N THR A 156 27.29 -38.02 -11.35
CA THR A 156 26.14 -38.06 -10.44
C THR A 156 26.15 -36.86 -9.51
N VAL A 157 25.10 -36.04 -9.61
CA VAL A 157 24.92 -34.83 -8.80
C VAL A 157 23.85 -35.10 -7.75
N ILE A 158 24.13 -34.76 -6.50
CA ILE A 158 23.25 -34.95 -5.35
C ILE A 158 23.05 -33.63 -4.60
N SER A 159 21.89 -33.49 -3.95
CA SER A 159 21.60 -32.32 -3.12
C SER A 159 22.38 -32.35 -1.81
N CYS A 160 22.73 -31.17 -1.33
CA CYS A 160 23.58 -31.01 -0.16
C CYS A 160 22.79 -31.17 1.15
N ARG A 161 23.44 -31.81 2.14
CA ARG A 161 22.85 -32.06 3.46
C ARG A 161 23.24 -31.03 4.50
N GLN A 162 24.44 -30.45 4.34
CA GLN A 162 25.04 -29.48 5.25
C GLN A 162 25.72 -28.41 4.40
N TYR A 163 25.79 -27.21 4.96
CA TYR A 163 26.19 -26.02 4.24
C TYR A 163 27.30 -25.26 4.97
N VAL A 164 28.16 -24.63 4.17
CA VAL A 164 29.14 -23.64 4.59
C VAL A 164 28.71 -22.31 4.01
N TYR A 165 28.53 -21.33 4.88
CA TYR A 165 28.02 -20.00 4.53
C TYR A 165 29.18 -19.04 4.29
N GLU A 166 29.04 -18.16 3.28
CA GLU A 166 30.04 -17.11 3.01
C GLU A 166 30.19 -16.13 4.19
N ASN A 167 29.09 -15.84 4.89
CA ASN A 167 29.06 -14.94 6.04
C ASN A 167 27.94 -15.32 7.02
N GLN A 168 27.88 -14.62 8.15
CA GLN A 168 26.94 -14.88 9.24
C GLN A 168 26.00 -13.68 9.48
N LEU A 169 25.78 -12.86 8.46
CA LEU A 169 25.18 -11.53 8.64
C LEU A 169 23.64 -11.54 8.63
N THR A 170 23.01 -12.55 8.05
CA THR A 170 21.55 -12.58 7.83
C THR A 170 20.89 -13.76 8.55
N VAL A 171 19.55 -13.76 8.63
CA VAL A 171 18.81 -14.87 9.25
C VAL A 171 18.95 -16.20 8.50
N VAL A 172 19.48 -16.15 7.28
CA VAL A 172 19.76 -17.35 6.47
C VAL A 172 20.79 -18.24 7.17
N TYR A 173 21.79 -17.65 7.81
CA TYR A 173 22.77 -18.38 8.63
C TYR A 173 22.15 -18.85 9.96
N ASP A 174 21.53 -17.93 10.72
CA ASP A 174 21.02 -18.22 12.07
C ASP A 174 19.95 -19.32 12.10
N TYR A 175 19.18 -19.49 11.02
CA TYR A 175 18.07 -20.46 10.93
C TYR A 175 18.27 -21.55 9.88
N ASP A 176 19.49 -21.70 9.38
CA ASP A 176 19.89 -22.72 8.41
C ASP A 176 18.98 -22.77 7.16
N LEU A 177 18.89 -21.64 6.45
CA LEU A 177 17.98 -21.46 5.31
C LEU A 177 18.69 -21.50 3.94
N ALA A 178 19.94 -22.00 3.86
CA ALA A 178 20.79 -22.00 2.66
C ALA A 178 20.01 -22.13 1.33
N CYS A 179 19.65 -23.36 0.97
CA CYS A 179 18.92 -23.66 -0.26
C CYS A 179 17.39 -23.71 -0.07
N ASP A 180 16.91 -23.33 1.11
CA ASP A 180 15.48 -23.29 1.44
C ASP A 180 14.88 -21.91 1.14
N GLU A 181 14.85 -21.60 -0.15
CA GLU A 181 14.37 -20.32 -0.66
C GLU A 181 12.88 -20.09 -0.36
N TRP A 182 12.09 -21.16 -0.27
CA TRP A 182 10.68 -21.07 0.10
C TRP A 182 10.50 -20.61 1.54
N ARG A 183 11.22 -21.19 2.51
CA ARG A 183 11.15 -20.70 3.90
C ARG A 183 11.74 -19.30 4.04
N ARG A 184 12.82 -18.97 3.33
CA ARG A 184 13.39 -17.62 3.32
C ARG A 184 12.38 -16.56 2.83
N THR A 185 11.73 -16.80 1.69
CA THR A 185 10.78 -15.85 1.09
C THR A 185 9.42 -15.80 1.78
N LEU A 186 9.02 -16.89 2.45
CA LEU A 186 7.80 -16.95 3.26
C LEU A 186 7.75 -15.87 4.34
N ILE A 187 8.90 -15.47 4.90
CA ILE A 187 9.00 -14.38 5.88
C ILE A 187 8.42 -13.09 5.30
N GLY A 188 8.82 -12.70 4.09
CA GLY A 188 8.33 -11.51 3.41
C GLY A 188 6.84 -11.61 3.03
N PHE A 189 6.40 -12.81 2.62
CA PHE A 189 4.98 -13.10 2.35
C PHE A 189 4.11 -12.88 3.60
N VAL A 190 4.49 -13.51 4.72
CA VAL A 190 3.77 -13.42 6.00
C VAL A 190 3.75 -11.97 6.50
N ARG A 191 4.89 -11.25 6.40
CA ARG A 191 4.97 -9.83 6.72
C ARG A 191 3.99 -8.99 5.91
N THR A 192 3.95 -9.21 4.60
CA THR A 192 3.09 -8.43 3.69
C THR A 192 1.62 -8.74 3.94
N PHE A 193 1.29 -9.99 4.25
CA PHE A 193 -0.03 -10.40 4.71
C PHE A 193 -0.42 -9.70 6.03
N GLY A 194 0.51 -9.57 6.98
CA GLY A 194 0.32 -8.77 8.19
C GLY A 194 0.00 -7.32 7.88
N THR A 195 0.72 -6.68 6.95
CA THR A 195 0.45 -5.30 6.51
C THR A 195 -0.94 -5.14 5.92
N LEU A 196 -1.45 -6.14 5.19
CA LEU A 196 -2.83 -6.12 4.69
C LEU A 196 -3.84 -6.11 5.84
N ALA A 197 -3.64 -6.94 6.86
CA ALA A 197 -4.49 -6.99 8.04
C ALA A 197 -4.42 -5.68 8.87
N ALA A 198 -3.31 -4.94 8.80
CA ALA A 198 -3.13 -3.68 9.50
C ALA A 198 -4.12 -2.58 9.04
N LEU A 199 -4.50 -2.56 7.77
CA LEU A 199 -5.37 -1.52 7.20
C LEU A 199 -6.76 -1.46 7.86
N PRO A 200 -7.56 -2.55 7.91
CA PRO A 200 -8.87 -2.52 8.58
C PRO A 200 -8.74 -2.31 10.09
N ILE A 201 -7.72 -2.87 10.74
CA ILE A 201 -7.47 -2.70 12.18
C ILE A 201 -7.20 -1.23 12.49
N THR A 202 -6.25 -0.64 11.77
CA THR A 202 -5.89 0.78 11.92
C THR A 202 -7.06 1.68 11.57
N GLY A 203 -7.79 1.40 10.48
CA GLY A 203 -8.98 2.16 10.11
C GLY A 203 -10.02 2.17 11.23
N TYR A 204 -10.35 1.01 11.77
CA TYR A 204 -11.27 0.87 12.90
C TYR A 204 -10.80 1.65 14.13
N ILE A 205 -9.54 1.49 14.53
CA ILE A 205 -8.97 2.19 15.69
C ILE A 205 -8.99 3.70 15.46
N SER A 206 -8.61 4.13 14.27
CA SER A 206 -8.49 5.54 13.90
C SER A 206 -9.85 6.24 13.82
N ASP A 207 -10.88 5.55 13.34
CA ASP A 207 -12.24 6.07 13.33
C ASP A 207 -12.90 6.05 14.72
N ARG A 208 -12.53 5.10 15.59
CA ARG A 208 -13.12 4.94 16.93
C ARG A 208 -12.49 5.85 17.99
N TRP A 209 -11.16 5.94 18.03
CA TRP A 209 -10.39 6.63 19.06
C TRP A 209 -9.59 7.85 18.56
N GLY A 210 -9.52 8.06 17.24
CA GLY A 210 -8.92 9.25 16.64
C GLY A 210 -7.65 8.96 15.83
N ARG A 211 -7.28 9.92 14.98
CA ARG A 211 -6.12 9.82 14.08
C ARG A 211 -4.82 9.83 14.87
N ARG A 212 -4.73 10.71 15.88
CA ARG A 212 -3.56 10.82 16.75
C ARG A 212 -3.31 9.56 17.58
N PHE A 213 -4.37 9.02 18.19
CA PHE A 213 -4.26 7.80 18.99
C PHE A 213 -3.81 6.60 18.14
N ALA A 214 -4.42 6.42 16.96
CA ALA A 214 -4.04 5.36 16.05
C ALA A 214 -2.59 5.47 15.57
N LEU A 215 -2.12 6.68 15.26
CA LEU A 215 -0.72 6.92 14.88
C LEU A 215 0.25 6.51 16.00
N ALA A 216 0.01 6.99 17.22
CA ALA A 216 0.88 6.70 18.37
C ALA A 216 0.90 5.20 18.71
N LEU A 217 -0.27 4.54 18.67
CA LEU A 217 -0.39 3.11 18.93
C LEU A 217 0.35 2.27 17.87
N ASN A 218 0.17 2.59 16.59
CA ASN A 218 0.88 1.91 15.51
C ASN A 218 2.40 2.09 15.65
N ALA A 219 2.86 3.33 15.85
CA ALA A 219 4.29 3.63 15.92
C ALA A 219 4.96 3.01 17.16
N PHE A 220 4.26 2.98 18.30
CA PHE A 220 4.69 2.23 19.48
C PHE A 220 4.86 0.75 19.16
N ASN A 221 3.85 0.11 18.57
CA ASN A 221 3.89 -1.30 18.21
C ASN A 221 5.00 -1.65 17.21
N THR A 222 5.21 -0.81 16.20
CA THR A 222 6.36 -0.95 15.29
C THR A 222 7.68 -0.97 16.05
N SER A 223 7.87 -0.01 16.95
CA SER A 223 9.14 0.18 17.66
C SER A 223 9.45 -0.98 18.60
N TRP A 224 8.54 -1.35 19.50
CA TRP A 224 8.84 -2.35 20.52
C TRP A 224 8.87 -3.78 19.96
N VAL A 225 8.00 -4.13 18.99
CA VAL A 225 8.03 -5.46 18.36
C VAL A 225 9.28 -5.60 17.48
N GLY A 226 9.66 -4.55 16.75
CA GLY A 226 10.91 -4.51 15.98
C GLY A 226 12.15 -4.69 16.86
N LEU A 227 12.17 -4.10 18.06
CA LEU A 227 13.22 -4.32 19.07
C LEU A 227 13.20 -5.76 19.60
N ALA A 228 12.02 -6.28 19.93
CA ALA A 228 11.85 -7.64 20.45
C ALA A 228 12.42 -8.71 19.49
N ARG A 229 12.45 -8.41 18.19
CA ARG A 229 13.03 -9.27 17.14
C ARG A 229 14.50 -9.59 17.37
N TYR A 230 15.26 -8.73 18.05
CA TYR A 230 16.65 -9.00 18.40
C TYR A 230 16.82 -10.32 19.17
N TRP A 231 15.85 -10.70 19.99
CA TRP A 231 15.88 -11.94 20.79
C TRP A 231 15.22 -13.14 20.10
N ALA A 232 14.85 -13.02 18.82
CA ALA A 232 14.32 -14.15 18.07
C ALA A 232 15.42 -15.21 17.87
N GLY A 233 15.37 -16.28 18.69
CA GLY A 233 16.29 -17.42 18.60
C GLY A 233 15.84 -18.52 17.64
N THR A 234 14.61 -18.42 17.10
CA THR A 234 14.03 -19.44 16.22
C THR A 234 13.39 -18.82 14.99
N TYR A 235 13.39 -19.57 13.89
CA TYR A 235 12.72 -19.19 12.63
C TYR A 235 11.26 -18.77 12.84
N LEU A 236 10.51 -19.56 13.64
CA LEU A 236 9.12 -19.29 13.92
C LEU A 236 8.94 -18.00 14.74
N GLY A 237 9.77 -17.80 15.77
CA GLY A 237 9.75 -16.57 16.57
C GLY A 237 10.03 -15.32 15.73
N PHE A 238 11.00 -15.40 14.83
CA PHE A 238 11.31 -14.32 13.89
C PHE A 238 10.13 -14.04 12.95
N THR A 239 9.57 -15.07 12.33
CA THR A 239 8.46 -14.96 11.38
C THR A 239 7.20 -14.38 12.05
N ILE A 240 6.88 -14.82 13.27
CA ILE A 240 5.77 -14.26 14.06
C ILE A 240 6.03 -12.79 14.40
N SER A 241 7.26 -12.44 14.80
CA SER A 241 7.60 -11.03 15.08
C SER A 241 7.46 -10.14 13.84
N GLN A 242 7.76 -10.66 12.65
CA GLN A 242 7.59 -9.98 11.37
C GLN A 242 6.10 -9.76 11.05
N PHE A 243 5.27 -10.79 11.27
CA PHE A 243 3.81 -10.69 11.11
C PHE A 243 3.18 -9.67 12.06
N VAL A 244 3.47 -9.79 13.36
CA VAL A 244 2.84 -8.99 14.42
C VAL A 244 3.21 -7.52 14.28
N GLU A 245 4.48 -7.22 13.99
CA GLU A 245 4.92 -5.85 13.75
C GLU A 245 4.25 -5.24 12.51
N ALA A 246 4.17 -5.99 11.40
CA ALA A 246 3.49 -5.51 10.20
C ALA A 246 1.98 -5.30 10.42
N MET A 247 1.32 -6.19 11.16
CA MET A 247 -0.11 -6.12 11.46
C MET A 247 -0.47 -4.96 12.41
N LEU A 248 0.33 -4.74 13.45
CA LEU A 248 0.05 -3.73 14.46
C LEU A 248 0.67 -2.37 14.16
N GLY A 249 1.67 -2.34 13.26
CA GLY A 249 2.47 -1.15 12.93
C GLY A 249 2.29 -0.62 11.50
N GLY A 250 1.76 -1.43 10.58
CA GLY A 250 1.64 -1.08 9.16
C GLY A 250 0.71 0.13 8.85
N GLY A 251 0.00 0.64 9.86
CA GLY A 251 -0.92 1.78 9.74
C GLY A 251 -0.29 3.17 9.83
N VAL A 252 0.99 3.30 10.23
CA VAL A 252 1.65 4.60 10.49
C VAL A 252 1.53 5.56 9.31
N PHE A 253 1.88 5.10 8.10
CA PHE A 253 1.84 5.93 6.90
C PHE A 253 0.42 6.41 6.58
N SER A 254 -0.57 5.50 6.62
CA SER A 254 -1.97 5.82 6.31
C SER A 254 -2.58 6.80 7.31
N CYS A 255 -2.36 6.60 8.62
CA CYS A 255 -2.83 7.54 9.65
C CYS A 255 -2.20 8.92 9.47
N THR A 256 -0.89 8.96 9.22
CA THR A 256 -0.15 10.21 8.99
C THR A 256 -0.67 10.94 7.76
N PHE A 257 -0.85 10.22 6.65
CA PHE A 257 -1.36 10.78 5.41
C PHE A 257 -2.73 11.42 5.62
N ILE A 258 -3.68 10.71 6.24
CA ILE A 258 -5.03 11.24 6.50
C ILE A 258 -4.95 12.47 7.39
N LEU A 259 -4.20 12.41 8.50
CA LEU A 259 -4.09 13.52 9.45
C LEU A 259 -3.57 14.80 8.79
N VAL A 260 -2.52 14.69 7.97
CA VAL A 260 -1.94 15.85 7.27
C VAL A 260 -2.94 16.41 6.24
N GLN A 261 -3.62 15.55 5.49
CA GLN A 261 -4.62 15.96 4.49
C GLN A 261 -5.83 16.68 5.09
N GLU A 262 -6.21 16.30 6.31
CA GLU A 262 -7.30 16.93 7.06
C GLU A 262 -6.88 18.27 7.69
N LEU A 263 -5.57 18.51 7.85
CA LEU A 263 -5.03 19.73 8.45
C LEU A 263 -4.68 20.82 7.42
N VAL A 264 -4.25 20.43 6.22
CA VAL A 264 -3.88 21.39 5.16
C VAL A 264 -5.09 21.79 4.31
N GLY A 265 -5.07 23.02 3.81
CA GLY A 265 -6.10 23.54 2.92
C GLY A 265 -6.10 22.82 1.56
N PRO A 266 -7.24 22.83 0.82
CA PRO A 266 -7.42 22.07 -0.42
C PRO A 266 -6.31 22.27 -1.48
N LYS A 267 -5.80 23.49 -1.63
CA LYS A 267 -4.74 23.82 -2.61
C LYS A 267 -3.43 23.08 -2.35
N TYR A 268 -3.10 22.82 -1.08
CA TYR A 268 -1.82 22.22 -0.67
C TYR A 268 -1.91 20.70 -0.46
N ARG A 269 -3.11 20.12 -0.50
CA ARG A 269 -3.33 18.68 -0.30
C ARG A 269 -2.49 17.81 -1.23
N THR A 270 -2.48 18.11 -2.53
CA THR A 270 -1.70 17.35 -3.51
C THR A 270 -0.20 17.43 -3.23
N ILE A 271 0.31 18.62 -2.93
CA ILE A 271 1.73 18.85 -2.63
C ILE A 271 2.12 18.16 -1.31
N ALA A 272 1.31 18.30 -0.27
CA ALA A 272 1.54 17.64 1.02
C ALA A 272 1.55 16.11 0.86
N GLY A 273 0.64 15.56 0.05
CA GLY A 273 0.63 14.14 -0.29
C GLY A 273 1.92 13.69 -0.99
N ALA A 274 2.36 14.43 -2.01
CA ALA A 274 3.62 14.15 -2.72
C ALA A 274 4.86 14.28 -1.82
N ILE A 275 4.86 15.23 -0.89
CA ILE A 275 5.93 15.39 0.11
C ILE A 275 5.99 14.16 1.03
N LEU A 276 4.84 13.66 1.50
CA LEU A 276 4.79 12.47 2.35
C LEU A 276 5.24 11.21 1.61
N THR A 277 4.81 10.99 0.36
CA THR A 277 5.28 9.83 -0.43
C THR A 277 6.77 9.92 -0.74
N THR A 278 7.29 11.13 -1.02
CA THR A 278 8.73 11.36 -1.17
C THR A 278 9.47 11.05 0.14
N GLY A 279 8.91 11.45 1.29
CA GLY A 279 9.46 11.13 2.60
C GLY A 279 9.60 9.63 2.86
N PHE A 280 8.63 8.84 2.41
CA PHE A 280 8.69 7.38 2.49
C PHE A 280 9.84 6.82 1.65
N ALA A 281 9.98 7.26 0.40
CA ALA A 281 11.10 6.84 -0.47
C ALA A 281 12.47 7.26 0.10
N VAL A 282 12.57 8.47 0.67
CA VAL A 282 13.77 8.94 1.39
C VAL A 282 14.07 8.05 2.60
N GLY A 283 13.05 7.59 3.33
CA GLY A 283 13.23 6.63 4.42
C GLY A 283 13.76 5.27 3.95
N GLN A 284 13.31 4.77 2.79
CA GLN A 284 13.89 3.57 2.19
C GLN A 284 15.36 3.77 1.83
N VAL A 285 15.71 4.91 1.22
CA VAL A 285 17.11 5.26 0.91
C VAL A 285 17.97 5.28 2.18
N PHE A 286 17.53 5.94 3.25
CA PHE A 286 18.23 5.94 4.52
C PHE A 286 18.40 4.54 5.10
N MET A 287 17.36 3.72 5.05
CA MET A 287 17.42 2.34 5.51
C MET A 287 18.46 1.52 4.73
N GLY A 288 18.54 1.69 3.41
CA GLY A 288 19.58 1.06 2.58
C GLY A 288 21.01 1.45 3.00
N PHE A 289 21.24 2.74 3.29
CA PHE A 289 22.55 3.18 3.80
C PHE A 289 22.85 2.67 5.22
N ILE A 290 21.85 2.63 6.11
CA ILE A 290 22.01 2.06 7.45
C ILE A 290 22.34 0.57 7.36
N ALA A 291 21.64 -0.18 6.50
CA ALA A 291 21.89 -1.59 6.25
C ALA A 291 23.29 -1.85 5.69
N TRP A 292 23.83 -0.91 4.88
CA TRP A 292 25.21 -1.00 4.41
C TRP A 292 26.23 -0.78 5.55
N GLY A 293 25.97 0.18 6.44
CA GLY A 293 26.84 0.47 7.58
C GLY A 293 26.78 -0.58 8.70
N VAL A 294 25.64 -1.24 8.87
CA VAL A 294 25.38 -2.25 9.90
C VAL A 294 24.72 -3.48 9.27
N PRO A 295 25.50 -4.35 8.61
CA PRO A 295 24.94 -5.42 7.77
C PRO A 295 24.43 -6.62 8.57
N ALA A 296 24.92 -6.83 9.80
CA ALA A 296 24.44 -7.90 10.65
C ALA A 296 23.00 -7.64 11.12
N TRP A 297 22.10 -8.61 10.92
CA TRP A 297 20.67 -8.41 11.05
C TRP A 297 20.22 -8.04 12.48
N ARG A 298 20.89 -8.57 13.51
CA ARG A 298 20.59 -8.26 14.92
C ARG A 298 20.93 -6.80 15.29
N PRO A 299 22.16 -6.29 15.10
CA PRO A 299 22.42 -4.88 15.34
C PRO A 299 21.66 -3.96 14.37
N LEU A 300 21.38 -4.40 13.14
CA LEU A 300 20.56 -3.65 12.20
C LEU A 300 19.15 -3.38 12.75
N THR A 301 18.47 -4.39 13.30
CA THR A 301 17.13 -4.19 13.89
C THR A 301 17.19 -3.20 15.05
N LEU A 302 18.20 -3.28 15.93
CA LEU A 302 18.34 -2.30 17.01
C LEU A 302 18.52 -0.87 16.48
N VAL A 303 19.42 -0.66 15.52
CA VAL A 303 19.68 0.68 14.94
C VAL A 303 18.45 1.25 14.25
N LEU A 304 17.65 0.41 13.57
CA LEU A 304 16.44 0.86 12.89
C LEU A 304 15.29 1.15 13.85
N TYR A 305 15.11 0.37 14.92
CA TYR A 305 13.90 0.45 15.77
C TYR A 305 14.09 1.23 17.09
N ILE A 306 15.31 1.35 17.65
CA ILE A 306 15.56 2.18 18.84
C ILE A 306 15.14 3.63 18.61
N PRO A 307 15.55 4.32 17.52
CA PRO A 307 15.19 5.72 17.29
C PRO A 307 13.68 5.93 17.15
N GLN A 308 12.94 4.90 16.73
CA GLN A 308 11.50 4.98 16.53
C GLN A 308 10.74 5.12 17.85
N LEU A 309 11.31 4.75 18.99
CA LEU A 309 10.69 4.96 20.30
C LEU A 309 10.34 6.44 20.58
N ILE A 310 11.03 7.38 19.92
CA ILE A 310 10.70 8.81 20.01
C ILE A 310 9.28 9.12 19.49
N THR A 311 8.74 8.28 18.61
CA THR A 311 7.38 8.43 18.07
C THR A 311 6.29 8.26 19.12
N ILE A 312 6.58 7.66 20.28
CA ILE A 312 5.64 7.60 21.42
C ILE A 312 5.25 9.01 21.85
N ILE A 313 6.19 9.96 21.79
CA ILE A 313 5.98 11.35 22.19
C ILE A 313 4.98 12.06 21.24
N TYR A 314 4.67 11.47 20.08
CA TYR A 314 3.76 12.06 19.10
C TYR A 314 2.34 12.17 19.64
N PHE A 315 1.95 11.30 20.58
CA PHE A 315 0.67 11.41 21.26
C PHE A 315 0.47 12.79 21.92
N TRP A 316 1.54 13.42 22.40
CA TRP A 316 1.50 14.75 23.02
C TRP A 316 1.82 15.88 22.04
N LEU A 317 2.66 15.65 21.03
CA LEU A 317 3.10 16.69 20.11
C LEU A 317 2.14 16.94 18.95
N VAL A 318 1.47 15.90 18.47
CA VAL A 318 0.63 15.95 17.27
C VAL A 318 -0.80 16.30 17.67
N PRO A 319 -1.49 17.24 16.99
CA PRO A 319 -2.89 17.53 17.25
C PRO A 319 -3.80 16.39 16.79
N GLU A 320 -4.98 16.29 17.38
CA GLU A 320 -6.03 15.42 16.83
C GLU A 320 -6.68 16.05 15.58
N SER A 321 -7.28 15.22 14.73
CA SER A 321 -8.03 15.66 13.57
C SER A 321 -9.27 16.48 13.96
N VAL A 322 -9.34 17.71 13.45
CA VAL A 322 -10.52 18.59 13.60
C VAL A 322 -11.75 17.92 13.00
N ARG A 323 -11.64 17.33 11.80
CA ARG A 323 -12.77 16.64 11.14
C ARG A 323 -13.26 15.45 11.96
N TRP A 324 -12.34 14.66 12.52
CA TRP A 324 -12.71 13.53 13.36
C TRP A 324 -13.45 14.02 14.62
N LEU A 325 -12.93 15.04 15.32
CA LEU A 325 -13.58 15.62 16.50
C LEU A 325 -14.99 16.14 16.18
N MET A 326 -15.16 16.85 15.06
CA MET A 326 -16.46 17.34 14.60
C MET A 326 -17.43 16.17 14.33
N SER A 327 -16.99 15.11 13.65
CA SER A 327 -17.83 13.93 13.38
C SER A 327 -18.25 13.16 14.64
N LYS A 328 -17.47 13.27 15.73
CA LYS A 328 -17.81 12.72 17.05
C LYS A 328 -18.64 13.65 17.93
N GLY A 329 -18.97 14.86 17.46
CA GLY A 329 -19.69 15.87 18.24
C GLY A 329 -18.84 16.52 19.34
N ARG A 330 -17.50 16.38 19.29
CA ARG A 330 -16.56 16.96 20.27
C ARG A 330 -16.19 18.39 19.87
N TYR A 331 -17.19 19.27 19.77
CA TYR A 331 -17.05 20.60 19.20
C TYR A 331 -16.18 21.57 20.01
N ALA A 332 -16.13 21.42 21.34
CA ALA A 332 -15.29 22.27 22.19
C ALA A 332 -13.79 22.02 21.93
N GLU A 333 -13.41 20.75 21.71
CA GLU A 333 -12.02 20.38 21.45
C GLU A 333 -11.58 20.77 20.03
N SER A 334 -12.44 20.62 19.03
CA SER A 334 -12.14 21.05 17.67
C SER A 334 -11.88 22.56 17.62
N GLU A 335 -12.69 23.36 18.32
CA GLU A 335 -12.50 24.80 18.45
C GLU A 335 -11.21 25.17 19.17
N ALA A 336 -10.87 24.49 20.26
CA ALA A 336 -9.61 24.74 20.96
C ALA A 336 -8.40 24.51 20.03
N ILE A 337 -8.45 23.48 19.19
CA ILE A 337 -7.43 23.24 18.16
C ILE A 337 -7.43 24.38 17.13
N LEU A 338 -8.57 24.74 16.56
CA LEU A 338 -8.64 25.82 15.55
C LEU A 338 -8.16 27.16 16.09
N LYS A 339 -8.52 27.53 17.33
CA LYS A 339 -8.02 28.73 18.01
C LYS A 339 -6.50 28.68 18.22
N ASN A 340 -5.95 27.51 18.55
CA ASN A 340 -4.50 27.33 18.64
C ASN A 340 -3.80 27.46 17.27
N VAL A 341 -4.40 26.93 16.19
CA VAL A 341 -3.91 27.12 14.81
C VAL A 341 -3.90 28.60 14.45
N ALA A 342 -5.00 29.32 14.71
CA ALA A 342 -5.11 30.75 14.47
C ALA A 342 -3.99 31.53 15.17
N ARG A 343 -3.80 31.26 16.46
CA ARG A 343 -2.75 31.88 17.29
C ARG A 343 -1.34 31.66 16.72
N ILE A 344 -1.00 30.42 16.34
CA ILE A 344 0.34 30.08 15.84
C ILE A 344 0.58 30.64 14.43
N ASN A 345 -0.47 30.71 13.61
CA ASN A 345 -0.39 31.29 12.27
C ASN A 345 -0.49 32.83 12.27
N GLY A 346 -0.71 33.47 13.44
CA GLY A 346 -0.90 34.91 13.54
C GLY A 346 -2.19 35.39 12.85
N LYS A 347 -3.24 34.57 12.90
CA LYS A 347 -4.54 34.81 12.29
C LYS A 347 -5.63 34.99 13.35
N VAL A 348 -6.69 35.68 12.98
CA VAL A 348 -7.88 35.87 13.82
C VAL A 348 -8.96 34.94 13.29
N LEU A 349 -9.56 34.16 14.19
CA LEU A 349 -10.65 33.24 13.90
C LEU A 349 -11.92 33.82 14.51
N SER A 350 -12.97 33.95 13.69
CA SER A 350 -14.25 34.52 14.12
C SER A 350 -15.08 33.49 14.88
N ASP A 351 -15.61 33.86 16.06
CA ASP A 351 -16.51 32.98 16.82
C ASP A 351 -17.80 32.68 16.02
N LYS A 352 -18.27 33.61 15.17
CA LYS A 352 -19.42 33.38 14.27
C LYS A 352 -19.14 32.29 13.24
N SER A 353 -17.91 32.22 12.73
CA SER A 353 -17.51 31.20 11.76
C SER A 353 -17.38 29.82 12.42
N LEU A 354 -16.96 29.77 13.69
CA LEU A 354 -16.98 28.56 14.49
C LEU A 354 -18.41 28.05 14.75
N GLU A 355 -19.34 28.94 15.10
CA GLU A 355 -20.76 28.60 15.25
C GLU A 355 -21.37 28.09 13.92
N ALA A 356 -21.09 28.77 12.81
CA ALA A 356 -21.53 28.34 11.48
C ALA A 356 -20.97 26.97 11.08
N LEU A 357 -19.70 26.69 11.43
CA LEU A 357 -19.08 25.39 11.21
C LEU A 357 -19.76 24.29 12.01
N ARG A 358 -20.12 24.55 13.29
CA ARG A 358 -20.88 23.60 14.12
C ARG A 358 -22.22 23.28 13.49
N HIS A 359 -22.99 24.31 13.11
CA HIS A 359 -24.30 24.14 12.49
C HIS A 359 -24.22 23.32 11.19
N THR A 360 -23.23 23.63 10.34
CA THR A 360 -22.99 22.90 9.09
C THR A 360 -22.66 21.43 9.34
N ALA A 361 -21.84 21.13 10.35
CA ALA A 361 -21.51 19.75 10.72
C ALA A 361 -22.71 18.96 11.27
N GLU A 362 -23.59 19.61 12.04
CA GLU A 362 -24.83 19.00 12.52
C GLU A 362 -25.83 18.73 11.39
N GLU A 363 -25.97 19.66 10.44
CA GLU A 363 -26.76 19.45 9.23
C GLU A 363 -26.22 18.29 8.39
N GLU A 364 -24.91 18.20 8.18
CA GLU A 364 -24.30 17.08 7.45
C GLU A 364 -24.56 15.75 8.14
N LYS A 365 -24.49 15.70 9.47
CA LYS A 365 -24.79 14.49 10.24
C LYS A 365 -26.25 14.05 10.02
N LYS A 366 -27.21 14.97 10.11
CA LYS A 366 -28.63 14.70 9.83
C LYS A 366 -28.83 14.22 8.39
N ARG A 367 -28.13 14.84 7.42
CA ARG A 367 -28.19 14.43 6.01
C ARG A 367 -27.65 13.03 5.80
N GLN A 368 -26.54 12.67 6.43
CA GLN A 368 -25.97 11.33 6.36
C GLN A 368 -26.89 10.28 6.98
N GLU A 369 -27.60 10.61 8.06
CA GLU A 369 -28.60 9.73 8.67
C GLU A 369 -29.80 9.53 7.73
N ALA A 370 -30.30 10.59 7.11
CA ALA A 370 -31.35 10.49 6.09
C ALA A 370 -30.91 9.69 4.84
N GLU A 371 -29.68 9.91 4.35
CA GLU A 371 -29.11 9.15 3.24
C GLU A 371 -28.96 7.66 3.57
N LYS A 372 -28.65 7.29 4.82
CA LYS A 372 -28.60 5.88 5.25
C LYS A 372 -29.96 5.20 5.17
N GLU A 373 -31.04 5.90 5.52
CA GLU A 373 -32.40 5.37 5.40
C GLU A 373 -32.81 5.18 3.96
N ILE A 374 -32.46 6.13 3.07
CA ILE A 374 -32.70 5.99 1.62
C ILE A 374 -31.93 4.78 1.05
N LYS A 375 -30.68 4.58 1.50
CA LYS A 375 -29.79 3.51 1.02
C LYS A 375 -30.29 2.10 1.36
N LYS A 376 -31.16 1.93 2.38
CA LYS A 376 -31.78 0.62 2.69
C LYS A 376 -32.65 0.10 1.55
N ASN A 377 -33.25 0.99 0.76
CA ASN A 377 -34.17 0.63 -0.32
C ASN A 377 -33.48 0.45 -1.68
N GLU A 378 -32.17 0.66 -1.76
CA GLU A 378 -31.42 0.51 -3.02
C GLU A 378 -30.96 -0.93 -3.26
N PRO A 379 -30.92 -1.37 -4.53
CA PRO A 379 -30.30 -2.65 -4.86
C PRO A 379 -28.83 -2.66 -4.45
N TRP A 380 -28.35 -3.84 -4.06
CA TRP A 380 -26.99 -4.05 -3.62
C TRP A 380 -26.01 -3.61 -4.72
N LEU A 381 -24.88 -3.03 -4.33
CA LEU A 381 -23.87 -2.49 -5.26
C LEU A 381 -23.48 -3.50 -6.34
N ILE A 382 -23.37 -4.78 -6.00
CA ILE A 382 -23.01 -5.84 -6.93
C ILE A 382 -24.04 -5.95 -8.07
N VAL A 383 -25.34 -5.92 -7.75
CA VAL A 383 -26.42 -5.97 -8.73
C VAL A 383 -26.34 -4.76 -9.66
N LEU A 384 -26.06 -3.58 -9.10
CA LEU A 384 -25.94 -2.34 -9.86
C LEU A 384 -24.75 -2.37 -10.84
N VAL A 385 -23.63 -2.97 -10.45
CA VAL A 385 -22.46 -3.20 -11.31
C VAL A 385 -22.80 -4.15 -12.46
N PHE A 386 -23.46 -5.28 -12.18
CA PHE A 386 -23.85 -6.25 -13.22
C PHE A 386 -24.86 -5.69 -14.22
N ARG A 387 -25.71 -4.74 -13.81
CA ARG A 387 -26.64 -4.03 -14.73
C ARG A 387 -25.90 -3.17 -15.76
N HIS A 388 -24.71 -2.66 -15.43
CA HIS A 388 -23.95 -1.75 -16.29
C HIS A 388 -22.71 -2.45 -16.87
N LYS A 389 -22.84 -3.04 -18.07
CA LYS A 389 -21.77 -3.83 -18.74
C LYS A 389 -20.39 -3.14 -18.77
N ARG A 390 -20.34 -1.83 -18.95
CA ARG A 390 -19.09 -1.05 -19.00
C ARG A 390 -18.45 -0.85 -17.63
N ILE A 391 -19.26 -0.68 -16.58
CA ILE A 391 -18.77 -0.60 -15.21
C ILE A 391 -18.27 -1.98 -14.78
N LEU A 392 -19.01 -3.05 -15.13
CA LEU A 392 -18.56 -4.42 -14.94
C LEU A 392 -17.19 -4.66 -15.59
N LEU A 393 -16.99 -4.24 -16.85
CA LEU A 393 -15.69 -4.33 -17.52
C LEU A 393 -14.59 -3.60 -16.74
N ARG A 394 -14.84 -2.38 -16.25
CA ARG A 394 -13.89 -1.62 -15.41
C ARG A 394 -13.59 -2.34 -14.09
N CYS A 395 -14.58 -2.99 -13.47
CA CYS A 395 -14.41 -3.80 -12.28
C CYS A 395 -13.69 -5.13 -12.53
N MET A 396 -13.69 -5.66 -13.76
CA MET A 396 -12.88 -6.83 -14.12
C MET A 396 -11.44 -6.45 -14.44
N VAL A 397 -11.26 -5.33 -15.12
CA VAL A 397 -9.95 -4.92 -15.64
C VAL A 397 -9.11 -4.17 -14.61
N SER A 398 -9.71 -3.26 -13.84
CA SER A 398 -8.93 -2.45 -12.89
C SER A 398 -8.23 -3.27 -11.81
N PRO A 399 -8.79 -4.35 -11.22
CA PRO A 399 -8.05 -5.17 -10.28
C PRO A 399 -6.78 -5.79 -10.88
N VAL A 400 -6.79 -6.15 -12.17
CA VAL A 400 -5.61 -6.70 -12.85
C VAL A 400 -4.48 -5.67 -12.91
N TRP A 401 -4.78 -4.42 -13.23
CA TRP A 401 -3.80 -3.34 -13.19
C TRP A 401 -3.24 -3.12 -11.78
N TRP A 402 -4.10 -3.18 -10.76
CA TRP A 402 -3.68 -3.02 -9.37
C TRP A 402 -2.79 -4.17 -8.90
N VAL A 403 -3.10 -5.41 -9.28
CA VAL A 403 -2.27 -6.60 -9.00
C VAL A 403 -0.91 -6.45 -9.69
N THR A 404 -0.89 -6.14 -10.98
CA THR A 404 0.36 -5.93 -11.72
C THR A 404 1.18 -4.79 -11.13
N THR A 405 0.56 -3.64 -10.87
CA THR A 405 1.25 -2.46 -10.35
C THR A 405 1.95 -2.78 -9.04
N THR A 406 1.23 -3.39 -8.09
CA THR A 406 1.80 -3.72 -6.78
C THR A 406 2.83 -4.85 -6.87
N LEU A 407 2.57 -5.90 -7.66
CA LEU A 407 3.51 -7.00 -7.88
C LEU A 407 4.84 -6.49 -8.42
N VAL A 408 4.80 -5.69 -9.48
CA VAL A 408 6.02 -5.16 -10.12
C VAL A 408 6.68 -4.11 -9.23
N TYR A 409 5.92 -3.19 -8.63
CA TYR A 409 6.49 -2.14 -7.79
C TYR A 409 7.23 -2.69 -6.56
N TYR A 410 6.64 -3.63 -5.83
CA TYR A 410 7.31 -4.27 -4.69
C TYR A 410 8.34 -5.30 -5.17
N GLY A 411 8.02 -6.07 -6.20
CA GLY A 411 8.89 -7.11 -6.77
C GLY A 411 10.23 -6.56 -7.25
N LEU A 412 10.25 -5.40 -7.90
CA LEU A 412 11.51 -4.75 -8.28
C LEU A 412 12.32 -4.28 -7.08
N THR A 413 11.67 -3.79 -6.03
CA THR A 413 12.37 -3.36 -4.81
C THR A 413 13.01 -4.56 -4.10
N ILE A 414 12.31 -5.69 -4.06
CA ILE A 414 12.76 -6.92 -3.40
C ILE A 414 13.86 -7.62 -4.20
N ASN A 415 13.73 -7.66 -5.54
CA ASN A 415 14.74 -8.31 -6.38
C ASN A 415 15.99 -7.45 -6.58
N ALA A 416 15.96 -6.15 -6.26
CA ALA A 416 17.13 -5.28 -6.34
C ALA A 416 18.35 -5.80 -5.54
N VAL A 417 18.12 -6.43 -4.39
CA VAL A 417 19.20 -7.01 -3.58
C VAL A 417 19.73 -8.34 -4.10
N ASN A 418 19.01 -9.00 -5.01
CA ASN A 418 19.45 -10.24 -5.66
C ASN A 418 20.15 -9.98 -7.00
N MET A 419 20.15 -8.75 -7.49
CA MET A 419 20.90 -8.38 -8.69
C MET A 419 22.40 -8.47 -8.44
N SER A 420 23.18 -8.66 -9.51
CA SER A 420 24.63 -8.60 -9.44
C SER A 420 25.14 -7.23 -8.96
N GLY A 421 26.36 -7.20 -8.41
CA GLY A 421 26.97 -6.01 -7.85
C GLY A 421 26.62 -5.79 -6.38
N ASN A 422 26.63 -4.52 -5.94
CA ASN A 422 26.42 -4.20 -4.52
C ASN A 422 24.91 -4.09 -4.21
N GLN A 423 24.39 -5.05 -3.45
CA GLN A 423 22.99 -5.13 -3.04
C GLN A 423 22.45 -3.85 -2.38
N TYR A 424 23.28 -3.15 -1.59
CA TYR A 424 22.88 -1.91 -0.90
C TYR A 424 22.74 -0.74 -1.88
N ILE A 425 23.69 -0.60 -2.81
CA ILE A 425 23.64 0.43 -3.85
C ILE A 425 22.45 0.17 -4.78
N ASN A 426 22.22 -1.09 -5.16
CA ASN A 426 21.07 -1.48 -5.98
C ASN A 426 19.76 -1.08 -5.32
N TYR A 427 19.57 -1.43 -4.04
CA TYR A 427 18.37 -1.06 -3.29
C TYR A 427 18.21 0.45 -3.17
N VAL A 428 19.27 1.18 -2.80
CA VAL A 428 19.24 2.64 -2.67
C VAL A 428 18.87 3.32 -4.00
N ALA A 429 19.46 2.88 -5.11
CA ALA A 429 19.16 3.43 -6.43
C ALA A 429 17.69 3.19 -6.82
N VAL A 430 17.17 1.98 -6.56
CA VAL A 430 15.79 1.58 -6.83
C VAL A 430 14.79 2.33 -5.93
N ALA A 431 15.11 2.55 -4.66
CA ALA A 431 14.30 3.35 -3.75
C ALA A 431 14.29 4.84 -4.17
N ALA A 432 15.47 5.39 -4.51
CA ALA A 432 15.59 6.78 -4.97
C ALA A 432 14.84 7.03 -6.29
N ALA A 433 14.77 6.03 -7.16
CA ALA A 433 14.05 6.06 -8.43
C ALA A 433 12.54 6.32 -8.28
N GLU A 434 11.96 6.04 -7.12
CA GLU A 434 10.54 6.31 -6.85
C GLU A 434 10.23 7.81 -6.88
N ILE A 435 11.15 8.63 -6.36
CA ILE A 435 10.98 10.08 -6.25
C ILE A 435 10.72 10.71 -7.62
N PRO A 436 11.61 10.60 -8.63
CA PRO A 436 11.32 11.16 -9.95
C PRO A 436 10.09 10.52 -10.60
N GLY A 437 9.79 9.24 -10.35
CA GLY A 437 8.58 8.59 -10.86
C GLY A 437 7.28 9.23 -10.35
N PHE A 438 7.20 9.52 -9.06
CA PHE A 438 6.04 10.21 -8.46
C PHE A 438 5.82 11.60 -9.07
N TRP A 439 6.89 12.38 -9.21
CA TRP A 439 6.82 13.72 -9.80
C TRP A 439 6.56 13.70 -11.31
N LEU A 440 7.10 12.72 -12.04
CA LEU A 440 6.83 12.52 -13.45
C LEU A 440 5.34 12.25 -13.69
N ALA A 441 4.70 11.45 -12.84
CA ALA A 441 3.25 11.23 -12.91
C ALA A 441 2.46 12.54 -12.75
N VAL A 442 2.79 13.33 -11.73
CA VAL A 442 2.16 14.64 -11.48
C VAL A 442 2.28 15.56 -12.71
N LEU A 443 3.45 15.56 -13.35
CA LEU A 443 3.73 16.41 -14.53
C LEU A 443 3.07 15.92 -15.81
N LEU A 444 2.93 14.60 -16.01
CA LEU A 444 2.44 14.02 -17.26
C LEU A 444 0.91 13.87 -17.28
N ILE A 445 0.29 13.42 -16.18
CA ILE A 445 -1.16 13.13 -16.14
C ILE A 445 -2.00 14.35 -16.54
N GLY A 446 -1.56 15.54 -16.14
CA GLY A 446 -2.24 16.80 -16.47
C GLY A 446 -2.01 17.30 -17.90
N ARG A 447 -0.97 16.82 -18.60
CA ARG A 447 -0.59 17.30 -19.94
C ARG A 447 -1.00 16.35 -21.07
N ILE A 448 -0.71 15.06 -20.92
CA ILE A 448 -0.92 14.06 -21.98
C ILE A 448 -2.13 13.15 -21.73
N GLY A 449 -2.72 13.19 -20.53
CA GLY A 449 -3.86 12.37 -20.14
C GLY A 449 -3.49 11.14 -19.31
N ARG A 450 -4.48 10.49 -18.71
CA ARG A 450 -4.24 9.39 -17.74
C ARG A 450 -3.91 8.10 -18.46
N LYS A 451 -4.61 7.81 -19.56
CA LYS A 451 -4.49 6.55 -20.29
C LYS A 451 -3.13 6.42 -21.00
N PRO A 452 -2.61 7.43 -21.74
CA PRO A 452 -1.27 7.38 -22.31
C PRO A 452 -0.17 7.22 -21.26
N VAL A 453 -0.28 7.87 -20.10
CA VAL A 453 0.70 7.73 -19.01
C VAL A 453 0.74 6.31 -18.47
N LEU A 454 -0.42 5.70 -18.23
CA LEU A 454 -0.51 4.32 -17.75
C LEU A 454 0.08 3.34 -18.77
N ILE A 455 -0.33 3.44 -20.04
CA ILE A 455 0.16 2.54 -21.10
C ILE A 455 1.67 2.70 -21.29
N GLY A 456 2.14 3.94 -21.43
CA GLY A 456 3.55 4.25 -21.60
C GLY A 456 4.40 3.79 -20.41
N GLY A 457 3.93 4.00 -19.18
CA GLY A 457 4.62 3.55 -17.97
C GLY A 457 4.70 2.02 -17.86
N TYR A 458 3.61 1.30 -18.12
CA TYR A 458 3.62 -0.17 -18.12
C TYR A 458 4.55 -0.75 -19.19
N TRP A 459 4.45 -0.27 -20.43
CA TRP A 459 5.23 -0.80 -21.54
C TRP A 459 6.70 -0.40 -21.46
N MET A 460 7.02 0.81 -20.96
CA MET A 460 8.39 1.19 -20.66
C MET A 460 8.99 0.30 -19.58
N CYS A 461 8.23 0.02 -18.50
CA CYS A 461 8.65 -0.92 -17.47
C CYS A 461 8.91 -2.31 -18.08
N ALA A 462 7.99 -2.84 -18.88
CA ALA A 462 8.14 -4.13 -19.53
C ALA A 462 9.37 -4.18 -20.45
N ALA A 463 9.59 -3.16 -21.28
CA ALA A 463 10.75 -3.06 -22.15
C ALA A 463 12.06 -3.07 -21.35
N CYS A 464 12.11 -2.37 -20.22
CA CYS A 464 13.29 -2.39 -19.35
C CYS A 464 13.52 -3.77 -18.72
N GLN A 465 12.47 -4.47 -18.28
CA GLN A 465 12.60 -5.82 -17.73
C GLN A 465 13.05 -6.84 -18.78
N ILE A 466 12.52 -6.75 -20.01
CA ILE A 466 12.97 -7.57 -21.14
C ILE A 466 14.44 -7.25 -21.47
N GLY A 467 14.81 -5.98 -21.52
CA GLY A 467 16.19 -5.55 -21.74
C GLY A 467 17.15 -6.05 -20.67
N TYR A 468 16.71 -6.08 -19.40
CA TYR A 468 17.51 -6.62 -18.29
C TYR A 468 17.80 -8.13 -18.46
N ILE A 469 16.81 -8.91 -18.91
CA ILE A 469 16.97 -10.37 -19.13
C ILE A 469 18.07 -10.69 -20.16
N PHE A 470 18.18 -9.88 -21.21
CA PHE A 470 19.17 -10.10 -22.27
C PHE A 470 20.52 -9.41 -22.01
N MET A 471 20.72 -8.86 -20.80
CA MET A 471 21.92 -8.10 -20.49
C MET A 471 23.11 -9.03 -20.20
N PRO A 472 24.26 -8.88 -20.88
CA PRO A 472 25.45 -9.69 -20.60
C PRO A 472 26.02 -9.44 -19.21
N ASP A 473 26.61 -10.50 -18.64
CA ASP A 473 27.39 -10.43 -17.41
C ASP A 473 28.59 -9.48 -17.57
N GLY A 474 28.84 -8.65 -16.54
CA GLY A 474 29.95 -7.69 -16.51
C GLY A 474 29.58 -6.23 -16.81
N MET A 475 28.35 -5.95 -17.28
CA MET A 475 27.88 -4.58 -17.54
C MET A 475 26.98 -4.02 -16.43
N TYR A 476 27.47 -4.07 -15.18
CA TYR A 476 26.70 -3.70 -13.98
C TYR A 476 26.05 -2.30 -14.04
N ALA A 477 26.78 -1.28 -14.51
CA ALA A 477 26.25 0.08 -14.57
C ALA A 477 25.04 0.20 -15.52
N VAL A 478 25.09 -0.50 -16.65
CA VAL A 478 24.01 -0.49 -17.65
C VAL A 478 22.82 -1.31 -17.15
N SER A 479 23.05 -2.49 -16.55
CA SER A 479 21.98 -3.33 -16.00
C SER A 479 21.21 -2.59 -14.90
N LEU A 480 21.92 -1.93 -13.98
CA LEU A 480 21.30 -1.12 -12.93
C LEU A 480 20.54 0.09 -13.51
N THR A 481 21.09 0.75 -14.53
CA THR A 481 20.44 1.90 -15.18
C THR A 481 19.10 1.50 -15.81
N VAL A 482 19.09 0.41 -16.59
CA VAL A 482 17.86 -0.13 -17.21
C VAL A 482 16.84 -0.51 -16.13
N TYR A 483 17.30 -1.14 -15.05
CA TYR A 483 16.44 -1.51 -13.93
C TYR A 483 15.80 -0.31 -13.25
N VAL A 484 16.58 0.74 -13.00
CA VAL A 484 16.14 2.01 -12.41
C VAL A 484 15.13 2.72 -13.32
N ILE A 485 15.34 2.75 -14.64
CA ILE A 485 14.37 3.32 -15.59
C ILE A 485 13.03 2.57 -15.51
N GLY A 486 13.07 1.23 -15.45
CA GLY A 486 11.87 0.41 -15.25
C GLY A 486 11.15 0.74 -13.93
N LYS A 487 11.91 0.95 -12.86
CA LYS A 487 11.37 1.36 -11.56
C LYS A 487 10.73 2.75 -11.58
N ILE A 488 11.33 3.74 -12.26
CA ILE A 488 10.74 5.07 -12.46
C ILE A 488 9.41 4.95 -13.21
N ALA A 489 9.36 4.12 -14.25
CA ALA A 489 8.17 3.91 -15.06
C ALA A 489 7.03 3.30 -14.22
N ILE A 490 7.29 2.25 -13.43
CA ILE A 490 6.24 1.68 -12.58
C ILE A 490 5.84 2.61 -11.42
N ALA A 491 6.76 3.39 -10.84
CA ALA A 491 6.41 4.40 -9.83
C ALA A 491 5.50 5.50 -10.40
N THR A 492 5.71 5.86 -11.68
CA THR A 492 4.80 6.76 -12.42
C THR A 492 3.40 6.16 -12.56
N VAL A 493 3.32 4.86 -12.89
CA VAL A 493 2.07 4.11 -12.98
C VAL A 493 1.37 4.04 -11.62
N VAL A 494 2.09 3.78 -10.52
CA VAL A 494 1.54 3.75 -9.15
C VAL A 494 0.82 5.05 -8.82
N THR A 495 1.40 6.21 -9.12
CA THR A 495 0.71 7.48 -8.82
C THR A 495 -0.51 7.68 -9.74
N SER A 496 -0.37 7.31 -11.02
CA SER A 496 -1.40 7.48 -12.03
C SER A 496 -2.62 6.59 -11.81
N ILE A 497 -2.42 5.34 -11.38
CA ILE A 497 -3.50 4.36 -11.20
C ILE A 497 -4.42 4.77 -10.04
N TYR A 498 -3.89 5.34 -8.97
CA TYR A 498 -4.71 5.84 -7.85
C TYR A 498 -5.70 6.91 -8.35
N MET A 499 -5.21 7.88 -9.14
CA MET A 499 -6.07 8.92 -9.71
C MET A 499 -7.04 8.35 -10.74
N TYR A 500 -6.55 7.60 -11.72
CA TYR A 500 -7.36 7.07 -12.82
C TYR A 500 -8.51 6.17 -12.33
N THR A 501 -8.24 5.30 -11.35
CA THR A 501 -9.27 4.42 -10.78
C THR A 501 -10.39 5.23 -10.11
N THR A 502 -10.07 6.38 -9.49
CA THR A 502 -11.09 7.26 -8.90
C THR A 502 -11.92 8.00 -9.95
N GLU A 503 -11.33 8.39 -11.07
CA GLU A 503 -12.01 9.14 -12.13
C GLU A 503 -12.97 8.27 -12.97
N ILE A 504 -12.69 6.97 -13.12
CA ILE A 504 -13.54 6.05 -13.90
C ILE A 504 -14.76 5.52 -13.15
N TYR A 505 -14.83 5.72 -11.83
CA TYR A 505 -15.91 5.22 -10.98
C TYR A 505 -16.87 6.33 -10.52
N PRO A 506 -18.18 6.04 -10.42
CA PRO A 506 -19.20 7.02 -10.03
C PRO A 506 -18.96 7.55 -8.62
N THR A 507 -19.04 8.86 -8.41
CA THR A 507 -18.76 9.55 -7.13
C THR A 507 -19.44 8.86 -5.96
N ARG A 508 -20.71 8.46 -6.13
CA ARG A 508 -21.51 7.80 -5.09
C ARG A 508 -20.93 6.47 -4.58
N TYR A 509 -20.30 5.68 -5.44
CA TYR A 509 -19.74 4.36 -5.10
C TYR A 509 -18.22 4.28 -5.32
N ARG A 510 -17.58 5.41 -5.62
CA ARG A 510 -16.16 5.53 -5.99
C ARG A 510 -15.27 4.91 -4.94
N HIS A 511 -15.51 5.22 -3.67
CA HIS A 511 -14.71 4.68 -2.57
C HIS A 511 -14.77 3.15 -2.51
N ASN A 512 -15.97 2.56 -2.62
CA ASN A 512 -16.16 1.11 -2.55
C ASN A 512 -15.50 0.39 -3.73
N LEU A 513 -15.70 0.90 -4.95
CA LEU A 513 -15.15 0.29 -6.17
C LEU A 513 -13.63 0.46 -6.25
N PHE A 514 -13.12 1.62 -5.86
CA PHE A 514 -11.68 1.85 -5.70
C PHE A 514 -11.07 0.89 -4.67
N ALA A 515 -11.70 0.77 -3.49
CA ALA A 515 -11.24 -0.11 -2.42
C ALA A 515 -11.23 -1.57 -2.88
N PHE A 516 -12.25 -2.01 -3.63
CA PHE A 516 -12.29 -3.34 -4.24
C PHE A 516 -11.08 -3.60 -5.14
N SER A 517 -10.81 -2.71 -6.11
CA SER A 517 -9.66 -2.88 -7.03
C SER A 517 -8.33 -2.83 -6.29
N SER A 518 -8.18 -1.91 -5.33
CA SER A 518 -6.96 -1.78 -4.51
C SER A 518 -6.73 -3.00 -3.61
N MET A 519 -7.78 -3.54 -2.98
CA MET A 519 -7.68 -4.72 -2.11
C MET A 519 -7.30 -5.98 -2.89
N ILE A 520 -7.91 -6.24 -4.05
CA ILE A 520 -7.45 -7.33 -4.93
C ILE A 520 -6.01 -7.08 -5.37
N GLY A 521 -5.67 -5.82 -5.64
CA GLY A 521 -4.29 -5.40 -5.90
C GLY A 521 -3.29 -5.92 -4.87
N ARG A 522 -3.64 -5.96 -3.58
CA ARG A 522 -2.74 -6.41 -2.52
C ARG A 522 -2.24 -7.86 -2.68
N ILE A 523 -2.93 -8.70 -3.46
CA ILE A 523 -2.43 -10.00 -3.88
C ILE A 523 -1.05 -9.86 -4.55
N GLY A 524 -0.87 -8.85 -5.42
CA GLY A 524 0.41 -8.59 -6.06
C GLY A 524 1.53 -8.29 -5.07
N SER A 525 1.26 -7.44 -4.06
CA SER A 525 2.24 -7.18 -3.00
C SER A 525 2.56 -8.41 -2.15
N ILE A 526 1.57 -9.27 -1.88
CA ILE A 526 1.75 -10.49 -1.08
C ILE A 526 2.59 -11.53 -1.83
N VAL A 527 2.41 -11.62 -3.16
CA VAL A 527 3.16 -12.54 -4.02
C VAL A 527 4.57 -12.03 -4.33
N ALA A 528 4.79 -10.71 -4.35
CA ALA A 528 6.09 -10.12 -4.69
C ALA A 528 7.29 -10.69 -3.90
N PRO A 529 7.24 -10.87 -2.56
CA PRO A 529 8.30 -11.52 -1.80
C PRO A 529 8.61 -12.96 -2.17
N LEU A 530 7.67 -13.69 -2.79
CA LEU A 530 7.87 -15.09 -3.23
C LEU A 530 8.63 -15.18 -4.57
N THR A 531 8.73 -14.07 -5.30
CA THR A 531 9.37 -14.07 -6.63
C THR A 531 10.82 -14.57 -6.64
N PRO A 532 11.70 -14.29 -5.65
CA PRO A 532 13.04 -14.87 -5.63
C PRO A 532 13.05 -16.39 -5.51
N ALA A 533 12.13 -16.99 -4.75
CA ALA A 533 12.04 -18.45 -4.60
C ALA A 533 11.52 -19.11 -5.87
N ILE A 534 10.54 -18.47 -6.53
CA ILE A 534 10.06 -18.91 -7.84
C ILE A 534 11.23 -18.92 -8.83
N GLY A 535 12.02 -17.85 -8.90
CA GLY A 535 13.21 -17.78 -9.75
C GLY A 535 14.23 -18.87 -9.43
N ALA A 536 14.58 -19.05 -8.16
CA ALA A 536 15.54 -20.07 -7.72
C ALA A 536 15.11 -21.51 -8.06
N SER A 537 13.80 -21.79 -8.05
CA SER A 537 13.26 -23.13 -8.31
C SER A 537 13.14 -23.51 -9.78
N THR A 538 13.18 -22.53 -10.70
CA THR A 538 12.95 -22.77 -12.13
C THR A 538 14.07 -22.21 -13.00
N ILE A 539 14.18 -20.89 -13.09
CA ILE A 539 15.16 -20.12 -13.87
C ILE A 539 15.26 -18.73 -13.21
N GLU A 540 16.47 -18.20 -13.07
CA GLU A 540 16.73 -16.98 -12.30
C GLU A 540 16.01 -15.75 -12.88
N GLU A 541 15.75 -15.75 -14.19
CA GLU A 541 15.13 -14.64 -14.92
C GLU A 541 13.60 -14.63 -14.85
N LEU A 542 12.97 -15.70 -14.30
CA LEU A 542 11.51 -15.85 -14.28
C LEU A 542 10.78 -14.67 -13.61
N PRO A 543 11.26 -14.08 -12.49
CA PRO A 543 10.63 -12.91 -11.89
C PRO A 543 10.47 -11.76 -12.88
N PHE A 544 11.51 -11.49 -13.68
CA PHE A 544 11.52 -10.39 -14.65
C PHE A 544 10.62 -10.69 -15.85
N ILE A 545 10.55 -11.95 -16.29
CA ILE A 545 9.61 -12.42 -17.32
C ILE A 545 8.17 -12.19 -16.84
N LEU A 546 7.86 -12.56 -15.59
CA LEU A 546 6.54 -12.33 -15.00
C LEU A 546 6.23 -10.84 -14.95
N PHE A 547 7.15 -10.01 -14.43
CA PHE A 547 6.94 -8.56 -14.36
C PHE A 547 6.69 -7.94 -15.74
N ALA A 548 7.46 -8.31 -16.75
CA ALA A 548 7.27 -7.86 -18.12
C ALA A 548 5.91 -8.30 -18.69
N GLY A 549 5.56 -9.57 -18.54
CA GLY A 549 4.30 -10.13 -19.05
C GLY A 549 3.07 -9.47 -18.43
N PHE A 550 3.02 -9.36 -17.10
CA PHE A 550 1.92 -8.69 -16.40
C PHE A 550 1.81 -7.20 -16.79
N ALA A 551 2.94 -6.50 -16.93
CA ALA A 551 2.96 -5.11 -17.37
C ALA A 551 2.47 -4.93 -18.81
N LEU A 552 2.88 -5.79 -19.75
CA LEU A 552 2.39 -5.77 -21.14
C LEU A 552 0.88 -5.98 -21.21
N VAL A 553 0.37 -7.01 -20.53
CA VAL A 553 -1.06 -7.31 -20.43
C VAL A 553 -1.82 -6.15 -19.81
N SER A 554 -1.31 -5.58 -18.72
CA SER A 554 -1.98 -4.45 -18.06
C SER A 554 -2.03 -3.21 -18.93
N GLY A 555 -0.92 -2.86 -19.60
CA GLY A 555 -0.89 -1.77 -20.59
C GLY A 555 -1.89 -2.00 -21.73
N ALA A 556 -2.01 -3.23 -22.24
CA ALA A 556 -3.01 -3.57 -23.26
C ALA A 556 -4.44 -3.43 -22.73
N LEU A 557 -4.71 -3.88 -21.50
CA LEU A 557 -6.02 -3.79 -20.87
C LEU A 557 -6.47 -2.34 -20.62
N VAL A 558 -5.55 -1.39 -20.44
CA VAL A 558 -5.89 0.06 -20.35
C VAL A 558 -6.58 0.56 -21.63
N PHE A 559 -6.39 -0.08 -22.79
CA PHE A 559 -7.14 0.29 -24.00
C PHE A 559 -8.65 0.09 -23.87
N LEU A 560 -9.10 -0.84 -23.02
CA LEU A 560 -10.52 -1.18 -22.81
C LEU A 560 -11.28 -0.13 -22.01
N THR A 561 -10.59 0.85 -21.41
CA THR A 561 -11.20 1.92 -20.61
C THR A 561 -11.03 3.29 -21.28
N PRO A 562 -11.94 4.24 -20.99
CA PRO A 562 -11.92 5.55 -21.64
C PRO A 562 -10.85 6.48 -21.03
N GLU A 563 -10.44 7.49 -21.80
CA GLU A 563 -9.66 8.61 -21.26
C GLU A 563 -10.55 9.50 -20.37
N THR A 564 -10.03 9.93 -19.23
CA THR A 564 -10.72 10.75 -18.21
C THR A 564 -10.22 12.19 -18.16
N MET A 565 -9.14 12.51 -18.87
CA MET A 565 -8.64 13.88 -18.96
C MET A 565 -9.71 14.84 -19.50
N GLY A 566 -10.00 15.86 -18.69
CA GLY A 566 -10.96 16.92 -19.02
C GLY A 566 -12.43 16.49 -18.96
N THR A 567 -12.75 15.29 -18.47
CA THR A 567 -14.14 14.86 -18.28
C THR A 567 -14.65 15.24 -16.90
N LYS A 568 -15.92 15.67 -16.79
CA LYS A 568 -16.58 15.84 -15.50
C LYS A 568 -16.61 14.49 -14.77
N LEU A 569 -16.37 14.51 -13.46
CA LEU A 569 -16.48 13.31 -12.63
C LEU A 569 -17.93 12.80 -12.64
N PRO A 570 -18.16 11.51 -12.93
CA PRO A 570 -19.52 10.96 -13.01
C PRO A 570 -20.10 10.83 -11.61
N ASP A 571 -21.34 11.25 -11.41
CA ASP A 571 -22.03 11.11 -10.12
C ASP A 571 -22.85 9.81 -10.05
N THR A 572 -23.41 9.39 -11.19
CA THR A 572 -24.26 8.18 -11.32
C THR A 572 -23.58 7.06 -12.11
N MET A 573 -24.13 5.84 -12.02
CA MET A 573 -23.63 4.68 -12.77
C MET A 573 -23.80 4.85 -14.28
N GLU A 574 -24.88 5.51 -14.68
CA GLU A 574 -25.23 5.84 -16.06
C GLU A 574 -24.19 6.80 -16.65
N GLU A 575 -23.92 7.91 -15.97
CA GLU A 575 -22.88 8.89 -16.35
C GLU A 575 -21.51 8.22 -16.42
N ALA A 576 -21.16 7.41 -15.41
CA ALA A 576 -19.92 6.68 -15.42
C ALA A 576 -19.82 5.76 -16.64
N SER A 577 -20.89 5.04 -16.98
CA SER A 577 -20.93 4.15 -18.16
C SER A 577 -20.81 4.91 -19.49
N ALA A 578 -21.29 6.15 -19.52
CA ALA A 578 -21.27 7.03 -20.69
C ALA A 578 -19.87 7.61 -21.00
N ILE A 579 -18.95 7.64 -20.04
CA ILE A 579 -17.59 8.16 -20.24
C ILE A 579 -16.94 7.52 -21.48
N GLY A 580 -16.48 8.37 -22.41
CA GLY A 580 -15.83 7.98 -23.67
C GLY A 580 -16.78 7.69 -24.84
N LEU A 581 -18.11 7.68 -24.64
CA LEU A 581 -19.08 7.68 -25.75
C LEU A 581 -19.28 9.08 -26.34
N GLU A 582 -19.38 10.09 -25.48
CA GLU A 582 -19.70 11.46 -25.90
C GLU A 582 -18.64 12.02 -26.87
N LYS A 583 -17.36 11.74 -26.64
CA LYS A 583 -16.27 12.11 -27.56
C LYS A 583 -16.37 11.41 -28.92
N LYS A 584 -16.87 10.17 -28.99
CA LYS A 584 -17.05 9.44 -30.27
C LYS A 584 -18.24 9.97 -31.07
N LEU A 585 -19.28 10.45 -30.40
CA LEU A 585 -20.43 11.08 -31.05
C LEU A 585 -20.05 12.47 -31.59
N ALA A 586 -19.27 13.24 -30.83
CA ALA A 586 -18.75 14.55 -31.26
C ALA A 586 -17.68 14.46 -32.37
N SER A 587 -16.86 13.41 -32.41
CA SER A 587 -15.87 13.21 -33.48
C SER A 587 -16.48 12.70 -34.80
N ASN A 588 -17.67 12.09 -34.74
CA ASN A 588 -18.37 11.57 -35.92
C ASN A 588 -19.37 12.58 -36.53
N THR A 589 -19.48 13.78 -35.94
CA THR A 589 -20.36 14.87 -36.40
C THR A 589 -19.59 16.02 -37.09
N HIS A 590 -18.31 15.82 -37.37
CA HIS A 590 -17.46 16.76 -38.12
C HIS A 590 -16.94 16.16 -39.42
#